data_AF-A0A7V1JJF8-F1
#
_entry.id   AF-A0A7V1JJF8-F1
#
_cell.length_a   1.000
_cell.length_b   1.000
_cell.length_c   1.000
_cell.angle_alpha   90.00
_cell.angle_beta   90.00
_cell.angle_gamma   90.00
#
_symmetry.space_group_name_H-M   'P 1'
#
loop_
_entity.id
_entity.type
_entity.pdbx_description
1 polymer ?
#
loop_
_entity_poly.entity_id
_entity_poly.type
_entity_poly.pdbx_seq_one_letter_code
_entity_poly.pdbx_strand_id
1 'polypeptide(L)' 'VRAQFAAEFREQFGSPYAAAASGHVDDVILPSETRAKLIAALDFLRDKQATSLPKKHGNMPL' A
#
# COMPACT_ATOMS: atom_id res chain seq x y z
N VAL A 1 17.71 -11.74 -25.51
CA VAL A 1 17.33 -12.64 -24.41
C VAL A 1 17.07 -11.89 -23.10
N ARG A 2 18.07 -11.30 -22.41
CA ARG A 2 17.83 -10.61 -21.11
C ARG A 2 16.79 -9.47 -21.17
N ALA A 3 16.82 -8.65 -22.21
CA ALA A 3 15.84 -7.57 -22.39
C ALA A 3 14.41 -8.08 -22.60
N GLN A 4 14.27 -9.24 -23.24
CA GLN A 4 12.98 -9.89 -23.48
C GLN A 4 12.40 -10.44 -22.17
N PHE A 5 13.20 -11.16 -21.38
CA PHE A 5 12.76 -11.63 -20.06
C PHE A 5 12.42 -10.48 -19.10
N ALA A 6 13.14 -9.36 -19.17
CA ALA A 6 12.80 -8.18 -18.39
C ALA A 6 11.47 -7.52 -18.81
N ALA A 7 11.15 -7.54 -20.11
CA ALA A 7 9.87 -7.05 -20.62
C ALA A 7 8.72 -7.96 -20.19
N GLU A 8 8.87 -9.27 -20.37
CA GLU A 8 7.90 -10.29 -19.95
C GLU A 8 7.63 -10.21 -18.44
N PHE A 9 8.68 -10.05 -17.63
CA PHE A 9 8.53 -9.87 -16.19
C PHE A 9 7.74 -8.60 -15.83
N ARG A 10 8.02 -7.47 -16.50
CA ARG A 10 7.28 -6.22 -16.24
C ARG A 10 5.82 -6.33 -16.68
N GLU A 11 5.54 -7.03 -17.77
CA GLU A 11 4.17 -7.25 -18.23
C GLU A 11 3.38 -8.09 -17.22
N GLN A 12 4.00 -9.16 -16.68
CA GLN A 12 3.34 -10.06 -15.74
C GLN A 12 3.20 -9.47 -14.33
N PHE A 13 4.19 -8.72 -13.84
CA PHE A 13 4.27 -8.28 -12.44
C PHE A 13 4.22 -6.76 -12.24
N GLY A 14 4.27 -5.96 -13.31
CA GLY A 14 4.21 -4.50 -13.24
C GLY A 14 2.80 -3.94 -12.99
N SER A 15 1.79 -4.80 -12.99
CA SER A 15 0.39 -4.44 -12.77
C SER A 15 0.05 -4.38 -11.27
N PRO A 16 -0.65 -3.33 -10.80
CA PRO A 16 -1.06 -3.21 -9.40
C PRO A 16 -2.17 -4.20 -9.01
N TYR A 17 -2.85 -4.82 -9.98
CA TYR A 17 -4.01 -5.68 -9.74
C TYR A 17 -3.67 -6.98 -9.01
N ALA A 18 -2.45 -7.49 -9.17
CA ALA A 18 -1.99 -8.65 -8.40
C ALA A 18 -1.93 -8.33 -6.89
N ALA A 19 -1.40 -7.15 -6.54
CA ALA A 19 -1.35 -6.69 -5.14
C ALA A 19 -2.75 -6.44 -4.58
N ALA A 20 -3.65 -5.85 -5.39
CA ALA A 20 -5.05 -5.63 -5.00
C ALA A 20 -5.79 -6.96 -4.77
N ALA A 21 -5.63 -7.96 -5.64
CA ALA A 21 -6.26 -9.27 -5.49
C ALA A 21 -5.81 -10.01 -4.21
N SER A 22 -4.57 -9.78 -3.79
CA SER A 22 -4.02 -10.31 -2.54
C SER A 22 -4.32 -9.48 -1.29
N GLY A 23 -5.03 -8.34 -1.42
CA GLY A 23 -5.41 -7.47 -0.30
C GLY A 23 -4.28 -6.63 0.29
N HIS A 24 -3.11 -6.56 -0.37
CA HIS A 24 -2.03 -5.66 0.05
C HIS A 24 -2.31 -4.20 -0.30
N VAL A 25 -3.16 -3.97 -1.31
CA VAL A 25 -3.64 -2.65 -1.74
C VAL A 25 -5.16 -2.66 -1.66
N ASP A 26 -5.73 -1.69 -0.96
CA ASP A 26 -7.18 -1.63 -0.76
C ASP A 26 -7.95 -1.26 -2.03
N ASP A 27 -7.41 -0.38 -2.88
CA ASP A 27 -8.09 0.13 -4.06
C ASP A 27 -7.11 0.61 -5.16
N VAL A 28 -7.49 0.44 -6.43
CA VAL A 28 -6.77 0.96 -7.61
C VAL A 28 -7.62 2.06 -8.23
N ILE A 29 -7.23 3.31 -7.98
CA ILE A 29 -8.03 4.51 -8.29
C ILE A 29 -7.49 5.29 -9.47
N LEU A 30 -8.31 6.17 -10.05
CA LEU A 30 -7.83 7.17 -11.00
C LEU A 30 -6.99 8.23 -10.27
N PRO A 31 -5.93 8.79 -10.89
CA PRO A 31 -5.09 9.81 -10.25
C PRO A 31 -5.87 11.06 -9.78
N SER A 32 -6.98 11.39 -10.45
CA SER A 32 -7.85 12.51 -10.07
C SER A 32 -8.67 12.25 -8.79
N GLU A 33 -8.90 10.99 -8.44
CA GLU A 33 -9.72 10.60 -7.27
C GLU A 33 -8.91 10.62 -5.97
N THR A 34 -7.58 10.67 -6.06
CA THR A 34 -6.66 10.57 -4.92
C THR A 34 -7.01 11.55 -3.81
N ARG A 35 -7.32 12.81 -4.12
CA ARG A 35 -7.66 13.82 -3.10
C ARG A 35 -8.93 13.47 -2.33
N ALA A 36 -9.99 13.06 -3.03
CA ALA A 36 -11.26 12.71 -2.40
C ALA A 36 -11.12 11.45 -1.53
N LYS A 37 -10.41 10.43 -2.03
CA LYS A 37 -10.12 9.20 -1.30
C LYS A 37 -9.30 9.45 -0.04
N LEU A 38 -8.28 10.31 -0.11
CA LEU A 38 -7.47 10.70 1.05
C LEU A 38 -8.30 11.39 2.13
N ILE A 39 -9.18 12.34 1.75
CA ILE A 39 -10.05 13.02 2.71
C ILE A 39 -10.95 12.01 3.43
N ALA A 40 -11.61 11.14 2.67
CA ALA A 40 -12.49 10.10 3.24
C ALA A 40 -11.73 9.14 4.17
N ALA A 41 -10.51 8.71 3.79
CA ALA A 41 -9.69 7.83 4.60
C ALA A 41 -9.22 8.49 5.91
N LEU A 42 -8.80 9.76 5.85
CA LEU A 42 -8.41 10.52 7.04
C LEU A 42 -9.59 10.78 7.97
N ASP A 43 -10.77 11.09 7.42
CA ASP A 43 -11.99 11.26 8.19
C ASP A 43 -12.42 9.96 8.88
N PHE A 44 -12.31 8.82 8.19
CA PHE A 44 -12.59 7.51 8.75
C PHE A 44 -11.61 7.13 9.88
N LEU A 45 -10.32 7.47 9.72
CA LEU A 45 -9.27 7.14 10.69
C LEU A 45 -9.15 8.13 11.85
N ARG A 46 -9.97 9.20 11.87
CA ARG A 46 -9.86 10.33 12.80
C ARG A 46 -9.75 9.93 14.27
N ASP A 47 -10.57 8.97 14.69
CA ASP A 47 -10.68 8.57 16.10
C ASP A 47 -10.01 7.21 16.39
N LYS A 48 -9.19 6.70 15.45
CA LYS A 48 -8.55 5.39 15.59
C LYS A 48 -7.52 5.41 16.72
N GLN A 49 -7.80 4.65 17.78
CA GLN A 49 -6.84 4.39 18.86
C GLN A 49 -6.23 2.99 18.71
N ALA A 50 -4.90 2.90 18.76
CA ALA A 50 -4.16 1.65 18.73
C ALA A 50 -3.45 1.42 20.07
N THR A 51 -3.59 0.22 20.63
CA THR A 51 -2.93 -0.17 21.87
C THR A 51 -1.51 -0.66 21.57
N SER A 52 -0.55 -0.25 22.41
CA SER A 52 0.83 -0.76 22.36
C SER A 52 1.15 -1.57 23.62
N LEU A 53 2.12 -2.48 23.51
CA LEU A 53 2.62 -3.24 24.67
C LEU A 53 3.34 -2.31 25.65
N PRO A 54 3.17 -2.49 26.97
CA PRO A 54 3.85 -1.67 27.97
C PRO A 54 5.36 -1.96 27.95
N LYS A 55 6.14 -0.95 27.58
CA LYS A 55 7.62 -0.99 27.54
C LYS A 55 8.19 0.40 27.77
N LYS A 56 9.43 0.50 28.26
CA LYS A 56 10.11 1.79 28.45
C LYS A 56 10.38 2.51 27.13
N HIS A 57 10.84 1.77 26.12
CA HIS A 57 11.09 2.23 24.75
C HIS A 57 11.16 1.02 23.81
N GLY A 58 11.21 1.26 22.50
CA GLY A 58 11.52 0.24 21.51
C GLY A 58 13.01 -0.15 21.48
N ASN A 59 13.35 -1.14 20.65
CA ASN A 59 14.72 -1.52 20.33
C ASN A 59 14.86 -1.60 18.80
N MET A 60 14.80 -0.46 18.12
CA MET A 60 15.01 -0.42 16.66
C MET A 60 16.49 -0.67 16.36
N PRO A 61 16.83 -1.47 15.32
CA PRO A 61 18.21 -1.62 14.87
C PRO A 61 18.85 -0.27 14.57
N LEU A 62 20.12 -0.09 14.96
CA LEU A 62 20.95 1.08 14.67
C LEU A 62 21.90 0.81 13.51
#